data_AF-A0A3P7N2F1-F1
#
_entry.id   AF-A0A3P7N2F1-F1
#
_cell.length_a   1.000
_cell.length_b   1.000
_cell.length_c   1.000
_cell.angle_alpha   90.00
_cell.angle_beta   90.00
_cell.angle_gamma   90.00
#
_symmetry.space_group_name_H-M   'P 1'
#
loop_
_entity.id
_entity.type
_entity.pdbx_description
1 polymer ?
#
loop_
_entity_poly.entity_id
_entity_poly.type
_entity_poly.pdbx_seq_one_letter_code
_entity_poly.pdbx_strand_id
1 'polypeptide(L)'
;MIGEASIRDARKAGAEVVKQVSNPLVSGLLYPLLQALDEVYLKYLPRLGYKKRIHLMNPMVPGLTGGKMSASEVDSKIDLLEPSASVRAKLQHAVCPPGVTAADGNGVLAFLKYVVFPLTHLDAAAKGEVLLVADFHFRRN
;
A
#
# COMPACT_ATOMS: atom_id res chain seq x y z
N MET A 1 -6.09 14.31 29.61
CA MET A 1 -4.91 13.48 29.86
C MET A 1 -4.17 13.35 28.55
N ILE A 2 -3.11 14.15 28.33
CA ILE A 2 -2.20 13.95 27.20
C ILE A 2 -1.33 12.78 27.64
N GLY A 3 -1.57 11.59 27.09
CA GLY A 3 -0.93 10.36 27.55
C GLY A 3 0.58 10.43 27.37
N GLU A 4 1.33 10.09 28.42
CA GLU A 4 2.79 9.93 28.36
C GLU A 4 3.11 8.71 27.49
N ALA A 5 3.59 8.94 26.26
CA ALA A 5 4.08 7.87 25.41
C ALA A 5 5.56 7.59 25.74
N SER A 6 5.89 6.33 26.03
CA SER A 6 7.29 5.96 26.30
C SER A 6 8.11 5.96 25.01
N ILE A 7 9.42 6.21 25.12
CA ILE A 7 10.36 6.15 23.99
C ILE A 7 10.31 4.76 23.31
N ARG A 8 10.13 3.71 24.11
CA ARG A 8 10.01 2.34 23.63
C ARG A 8 8.76 2.15 22.76
N ASP A 9 7.63 2.71 23.19
CA ASP A 9 6.37 2.60 22.46
C ASP A 9 6.40 3.43 21.17
N ALA A 10 6.97 4.65 21.22
CA ALA A 10 7.17 5.47 20.04
C ALA A 10 8.07 4.77 19.00
N ARG A 11 9.17 4.14 19.46
CA ARG A 11 10.05 3.36 18.58
C ARG A 11 9.34 2.14 17.99
N LYS A 12 8.52 1.44 18.77
CA LYS A 12 7.74 0.29 18.30
C LYS A 12 6.69 0.71 17.26
N ALA A 13 5.99 1.81 17.50
CA ALA A 13 4.97 2.34 16.59
C ALA A 13 5.57 2.80 15.25
N GLY A 14 6.77 3.36 15.25
CA GLY A 14 7.46 3.82 14.03
C GLY A 14 8.29 2.76 13.31
N ALA A 15 8.38 1.52 13.80
CA ALA A 15 9.39 0.54 13.36
C ALA A 15 9.30 0.19 11.86
N GLU A 16 8.09 0.12 11.30
CA GLU A 16 7.88 -0.29 9.90
C GLU A 16 7.66 0.88 8.93
N VAL A 17 7.48 2.09 9.47
CA VAL A 17 7.14 3.31 8.72
C VAL A 17 8.34 4.25 8.64
N VAL A 18 9.04 4.45 9.76
CA VAL A 18 10.25 5.29 9.83
C VAL A 18 11.44 4.49 9.32
N LYS A 19 12.24 5.10 8.44
CA LYS A 19 13.47 4.50 7.94
C LYS A 19 14.42 4.20 9.10
N GLN A 20 14.77 2.94 9.27
CA GLN A 20 15.70 2.52 10.32
C GLN A 20 17.13 2.87 9.90
N VAL A 21 17.81 3.63 10.77
CA VAL A 21 19.21 4.05 10.60
C VAL A 21 19.99 3.68 11.86
N SER A 22 21.31 3.53 11.73
CA SER A 22 22.18 3.12 12.84
C SER A 22 22.13 4.07 14.04
N ASN A 23 21.92 5.37 13.79
CA ASN A 23 21.71 6.38 14.82
C ASN A 23 20.37 7.10 14.61
N PRO A 24 19.28 6.67 15.28
CA PRO A 24 17.94 7.20 15.02
C PRO A 24 17.83 8.65 15.47
N LEU A 25 17.37 9.50 14.55
CA LEU A 25 17.10 10.90 14.86
C LEU A 25 15.85 11.03 15.74
N VAL A 26 15.79 12.09 16.55
CA VAL A 26 14.61 12.45 17.37
C VAL A 26 13.35 12.59 16.51
N SER A 27 13.50 13.03 15.25
CA SER A 27 12.41 13.11 14.28
C SER A 27 11.69 11.78 14.05
N GLY A 28 12.40 10.65 14.10
CA GLY A 28 11.80 9.31 13.98
C GLY A 28 10.91 8.94 15.17
N LEU A 29 11.16 9.50 16.35
CA LEU A 29 10.33 9.30 17.55
C LEU A 29 9.14 10.26 17.59
N LEU A 30 9.30 11.47 17.04
CA LEU A 30 8.22 12.46 16.96
C LEU A 30 7.16 12.10 15.93
N TYR A 31 7.54 11.39 14.86
CA TYR A 31 6.63 11.08 13.75
C TYR A 31 5.34 10.33 14.18
N PRO A 32 5.40 9.21 14.95
CA PRO A 32 4.18 8.53 15.40
C PRO A 32 3.32 9.38 16.35
N LEU A 33 3.94 10.27 17.14
CA LEU A 33 3.22 11.16 18.05
C LEU A 33 2.45 12.22 17.26
N LEU A 34 3.08 12.85 16.27
CA LEU A 34 2.42 13.82 15.41
C LEU A 34 1.29 13.18 14.60
N GLN A 35 1.48 11.97 14.08
CA GLN A 35 0.42 11.23 13.38
C GLN A 35 -0.80 10.95 14.28
N ALA A 36 -0.56 10.62 15.56
CA ALA A 36 -1.64 10.45 16.53
C ALA A 36 -2.32 11.78 16.88
N LEU A 37 -1.56 12.89 16.94
CA LEU A 37 -2.11 14.23 17.13
C LEU A 37 -2.92 14.68 15.92
N ASP A 38 -2.54 14.35 14.69
CA ASP A 38 -3.30 14.70 13.49
C ASP A 38 -4.75 14.18 13.58
N GLU A 39 -5.00 12.99 14.15
CA GLU A 39 -6.36 12.47 14.37
C GLU A 39 -7.21 13.34 15.33
N VAL A 40 -6.56 14.06 16.25
CA VAL A 40 -7.18 14.99 17.21
C VAL A 40 -7.32 16.39 16.60
N TYR A 41 -6.33 16.82 15.82
CA TYR A 41 -6.18 18.19 15.33
C TYR A 41 -6.74 18.43 13.92
N LEU A 42 -7.06 17.41 13.12
CA LEU A 42 -7.78 17.54 11.83
C LEU A 42 -9.27 17.99 11.95
N LYS A 43 -9.55 18.72 13.03
CA LYS A 43 -10.63 19.68 13.28
C LYS A 43 -12.02 19.06 13.48
N TYR A 44 -12.63 19.43 14.62
CA TYR A 44 -14.01 19.20 15.10
C TYR A 44 -14.31 18.01 16.01
N LEU A 45 -13.47 16.97 16.08
CA LEU A 45 -13.92 15.74 16.75
C LEU A 45 -13.90 15.74 18.29
N PRO A 46 -12.86 16.26 18.98
CA PRO A 46 -12.87 16.32 20.45
C PRO A 46 -13.81 17.39 21.01
N ARG A 47 -14.00 18.50 20.27
CA ARG A 47 -14.96 19.57 20.63
C ARG A 47 -16.43 19.15 20.49
N LEU A 48 -16.69 18.04 19.79
CA LEU A 48 -18.01 17.43 19.60
C LEU A 48 -18.20 16.10 20.39
N GLY A 49 -17.24 15.72 21.24
CA GLY A 49 -17.38 14.54 22.12
C GLY A 49 -17.19 13.17 21.47
N TYR A 50 -16.51 13.07 20.32
CA TYR A 50 -16.38 11.81 19.58
C TYR A 50 -15.34 10.82 20.14
N LYS A 51 -15.71 9.53 20.12
CA LYS A 51 -14.91 8.36 20.52
C LYS A 51 -13.80 7.98 19.52
N LYS A 52 -12.94 7.04 19.94
CA LYS A 52 -11.85 6.40 19.16
C LYS A 52 -12.28 6.08 17.72
N ARG A 53 -11.41 6.37 16.75
CA ARG A 53 -11.66 6.19 15.31
C ARG A 53 -11.57 4.72 14.90
N ILE A 54 -12.25 4.41 13.79
CA ILE A 54 -12.09 3.16 13.06
C ILE A 54 -10.93 3.36 12.09
N HIS A 55 -9.92 2.49 12.15
CA HIS A 55 -8.83 2.48 11.19
C HIS A 55 -9.11 1.36 10.18
N LEU A 56 -9.28 1.73 8.91
CA LEU A 56 -9.39 0.78 7.81
C LEU A 56 -8.01 0.61 7.18
N MET A 57 -7.41 -0.57 7.33
CA MET A 57 -6.08 -0.87 6.80
C MET A 57 -6.21 -1.64 5.49
N ASN A 58 -5.69 -1.07 4.41
CA ASN A 58 -5.64 -1.75 3.12
C ASN A 58 -4.51 -2.79 3.11
N PRO A 59 -4.68 -3.93 2.43
CA PRO A 59 -3.61 -4.91 2.28
C PRO A 59 -2.43 -4.29 1.51
N MET A 60 -1.21 -4.65 1.92
CA MET A 60 0.00 -4.21 1.23
C MET A 60 0.17 -4.97 -0.08
N VAL A 61 0.35 -4.25 -1.18
CA VAL A 61 0.63 -4.86 -2.49
C VAL A 61 2.11 -5.32 -2.49
N PRO A 62 2.40 -6.60 -2.78
CA PRO A 62 3.76 -7.08 -2.88
C PRO A 62 4.51 -6.47 -4.07
N GLY A 63 5.83 -6.42 -3.99
CA GLY A 63 6.68 -6.01 -5.10
C GLY A 63 6.67 -7.00 -6.25
N LEU A 64 7.03 -6.54 -7.46
CA LEU A 64 7.06 -7.38 -8.67
C LEU A 64 8.05 -8.55 -8.60
N THR A 65 9.15 -8.35 -7.87
CA THR A 65 10.21 -9.35 -7.66
C THR A 65 9.97 -10.24 -6.42
N GLY A 66 8.82 -10.07 -5.74
CA GLY A 66 8.52 -10.71 -4.47
C GLY A 66 8.93 -9.86 -3.26
N GLY A 67 8.23 -10.02 -2.13
CA GLY A 67 8.51 -9.27 -0.90
C GLY A 67 7.90 -7.86 -0.87
N LYS A 68 8.49 -6.97 -0.06
CA LYS A 68 7.97 -5.61 0.19
C LYS A 68 8.35 -4.69 -0.96
N MET A 69 7.37 -4.04 -1.57
CA MET A 69 7.61 -2.98 -2.55
C MET A 69 8.45 -1.87 -1.92
N SER A 70 9.61 -1.54 -2.51
CA SER A 70 10.53 -0.56 -1.95
C SER A 70 10.93 0.49 -2.98
N ALA A 71 11.05 1.74 -2.53
CA ALA A 71 11.58 2.80 -3.39
C ALA A 71 13.08 2.62 -3.68
N SER A 72 13.77 1.77 -2.92
CA SER A 72 15.21 1.52 -3.02
C SER A 72 15.56 0.44 -4.04
N GLU A 73 14.64 -0.47 -4.35
CA GLU A 73 14.80 -1.48 -5.40
C GLU A 73 14.00 -1.06 -6.64
N VAL A 74 14.71 -0.60 -7.67
CA VAL A 74 14.12 -0.03 -8.90
C VAL A 74 13.19 -1.01 -9.59
N ASP A 75 13.52 -2.31 -9.59
CA ASP A 75 12.75 -3.35 -10.27
C ASP A 75 11.56 -3.85 -9.45
N SER A 76 11.47 -3.49 -8.17
CA SER A 76 10.38 -3.94 -7.28
C SER A 76 9.08 -3.15 -7.46
N LYS A 77 9.14 -1.97 -8.10
CA LYS A 77 8.02 -1.03 -8.28
C LYS A 77 7.87 -0.58 -9.73
N ILE A 78 6.65 -0.21 -10.09
CA ILE A 78 6.32 0.51 -11.34
C ILE A 78 6.03 1.96 -10.96
N ASP A 79 6.82 2.90 -11.46
CA ASP A 79 6.53 4.33 -11.27
C ASP A 79 5.39 4.81 -12.19
N LEU A 80 4.69 5.86 -11.79
CA LEU A 80 3.56 6.43 -12.55
C LEU A 80 4.01 7.04 -13.88
N LEU A 81 5.25 7.49 -13.96
CA LEU A 81 5.83 8.17 -15.12
C LEU A 81 6.79 7.26 -15.92
N GLU A 82 6.78 5.95 -15.67
CA GLU A 82 7.61 5.02 -16.42
C GLU A 82 7.13 4.84 -17.87
N PRO A 83 8.05 4.86 -18.85
CA PRO A 83 7.68 4.61 -20.23
C PRO A 83 7.26 3.13 -20.41
N SER A 84 6.34 2.89 -21.34
CA SER A 84 5.78 1.56 -21.59
C SER A 84 6.83 0.47 -21.87
N ALA A 85 7.97 0.82 -22.46
CA ALA A 85 9.08 -0.10 -22.68
C ALA A 85 9.71 -0.60 -21.36
N SER A 86 9.90 0.29 -20.37
CA SER A 86 10.45 -0.07 -19.07
C SER A 86 9.48 -0.92 -18.26
N VAL A 87 8.18 -0.60 -18.32
CA VAL A 87 7.12 -1.40 -17.68
C VAL A 87 7.12 -2.83 -18.24
N ARG A 88 7.23 -3.00 -19.56
CA ARG A 88 7.31 -4.34 -20.18
C ARG A 88 8.52 -5.13 -19.70
N ALA A 89 9.69 -4.50 -19.65
CA ALA A 89 10.90 -5.15 -19.15
C ALA A 89 10.74 -5.61 -17.70
N LYS A 90 10.20 -4.76 -16.82
CA LYS A 90 9.95 -5.13 -15.41
C LYS A 90 8.94 -6.25 -15.26
N LEU A 91 7.88 -6.26 -16.07
CA LEU A 91 6.90 -7.34 -16.08
C LEU A 91 7.50 -8.66 -16.58
N GLN A 92 8.43 -8.63 -17.53
CA GLN A 92 9.16 -9.82 -17.98
C GLN A 92 10.07 -10.39 -16.89
N HIS A 93 10.64 -9.52 -16.05
CA HIS A 93 11.49 -9.91 -14.92
C HIS A 93 10.71 -10.18 -13.63
N ALA A 94 9.38 -9.96 -13.62
CA ALA A 94 8.56 -10.15 -12.43
C ALA A 94 8.41 -11.65 -12.09
N VAL A 95 8.35 -11.94 -10.79
CA VAL A 95 8.22 -13.31 -10.29
C VAL A 95 6.74 -13.71 -10.31
N CYS A 96 6.37 -14.61 -11.23
CA CYS A 96 5.01 -15.14 -11.35
C CYS A 96 5.02 -16.68 -11.56
N PRO A 97 5.29 -17.47 -10.51
CA PRO A 97 5.31 -18.92 -10.61
C PRO A 97 3.90 -19.49 -10.86
N PRO A 98 3.76 -20.54 -11.69
CA PRO A 98 2.46 -21.15 -11.95
C PRO A 98 1.89 -21.79 -10.68
N GLY A 99 0.59 -21.58 -10.44
CA GLY A 99 -0.11 -22.14 -9.27
C GLY A 99 -0.05 -21.30 -7.99
N VAL A 100 0.76 -20.23 -7.96
CA VAL A 100 0.84 -19.31 -6.82
C VAL A 100 -0.18 -18.19 -6.97
N THR A 101 -1.07 -18.02 -6.00
CA THR A 101 -2.15 -17.01 -6.05
C THR A 101 -1.70 -15.65 -5.52
N ALA A 102 -2.54 -14.62 -5.69
CA ALA A 102 -2.30 -13.30 -5.10
C ALA A 102 -2.20 -13.32 -3.56
N ALA A 103 -2.83 -14.29 -2.89
CA ALA A 103 -2.75 -14.43 -1.43
C ALA A 103 -1.41 -15.01 -0.97
N ASP A 104 -0.76 -15.80 -1.83
CA ASP A 104 0.51 -16.48 -1.55
C ASP A 104 1.73 -15.59 -1.82
N GLY A 105 1.52 -14.34 -2.22
CA GLY A 105 2.57 -13.34 -2.42
C GLY A 105 2.97 -13.08 -3.88
N ASN A 106 2.17 -13.52 -4.87
CA ASN A 106 2.42 -13.18 -6.28
C ASN A 106 2.14 -11.69 -6.55
N GLY A 107 3.22 -10.92 -6.76
CA GLY A 107 3.19 -9.47 -7.03
C GLY A 107 2.31 -9.08 -8.21
N VAL A 108 2.39 -9.83 -9.31
CA VAL A 108 1.65 -9.54 -10.55
C VAL A 108 0.15 -9.77 -10.35
N LEU A 109 -0.23 -10.91 -9.77
CA LEU A 109 -1.65 -11.21 -9.51
C LEU A 109 -2.25 -10.31 -8.43
N ALA A 110 -1.47 -9.94 -7.42
CA ALA A 110 -1.90 -9.00 -6.40
C ALA A 110 -2.16 -7.61 -7.00
N PHE A 111 -1.30 -7.14 -7.91
CA PHE A 111 -1.51 -5.88 -8.62
C PHE A 111 -2.78 -5.89 -9.48
N LEU A 112 -3.03 -7.00 -10.20
CA LEU A 112 -4.27 -7.18 -10.95
C LEU A 112 -5.51 -7.10 -10.05
N LYS A 113 -5.48 -7.80 -8.91
CA LYS A 113 -6.60 -7.88 -7.96
C LYS A 113 -6.90 -6.56 -7.26
N TYR A 114 -5.88 -5.84 -6.80
CA TYR A 114 -6.05 -4.65 -5.96
C TYR A 114 -6.03 -3.33 -6.73
N VAL A 115 -5.54 -3.31 -7.97
CA VAL A 115 -5.43 -2.09 -8.78
C VAL A 115 -6.25 -2.20 -10.06
N VAL A 116 -5.94 -3.18 -10.92
CA VAL A 116 -6.54 -3.25 -12.26
C VAL A 116 -8.04 -3.53 -12.18
N PHE A 117 -8.46 -4.58 -11.46
CA PHE A 117 -9.89 -4.92 -11.38
C PHE A 117 -10.74 -3.82 -10.75
N PRO A 118 -10.37 -3.21 -9.60
CA PRO A 118 -11.13 -2.09 -9.06
C PRO A 118 -11.26 -0.93 -10.04
N LEU A 119 -10.20 -0.57 -10.78
CA LEU A 119 -10.26 0.50 -11.78
C LEU A 119 -11.20 0.16 -12.93
N THR A 120 -11.15 -1.06 -13.46
CA THR A 120 -12.01 -1.48 -14.57
C THR A 120 -13.47 -1.59 -14.14
N HIS A 121 -13.74 -2.02 -12.90
CA HIS A 121 -15.08 -2.00 -12.34
C HIS A 121 -15.60 -0.58 -12.12
N LEU A 122 -14.75 0.36 -11.69
CA LEU A 122 -15.13 1.77 -11.55
C LEU A 122 -15.44 2.43 -12.89
N ASP A 123 -14.63 2.15 -13.94
CA ASP A 123 -14.87 2.67 -15.29
C ASP A 123 -16.14 2.07 -15.92
N ALA A 124 -16.36 0.76 -15.76
CA ALA A 124 -17.58 0.10 -16.22
C ALA A 124 -18.83 0.63 -15.49
N ALA A 125 -18.75 0.81 -14.17
CA ALA A 125 -19.82 1.42 -13.39
C ALA A 125 -20.13 2.86 -13.82
N ALA A 126 -19.12 3.66 -14.18
CA ALA A 126 -19.30 5.00 -14.71
C ALA A 126 -19.98 5.00 -16.10
N LYS A 127 -19.79 3.94 -16.90
CA LYS A 127 -20.40 3.74 -18.22
C LYS A 127 -21.75 3.02 -18.16
N GLY A 128 -22.19 2.57 -16.99
CA GLY A 128 -23.43 1.81 -16.81
C GLY A 128 -23.36 0.36 -17.32
N GLU A 129 -22.15 -0.15 -17.55
CA GLU A 129 -21.90 -1.52 -17.99
C GLU A 129 -21.52 -2.42 -16.81
N VAL A 130 -22.05 -3.64 -16.79
CA VAL A 130 -21.66 -4.65 -15.79
C VAL A 130 -20.50 -5.45 -16.38
N LEU A 131 -19.28 -5.13 -15.96
CA LEU A 131 -18.09 -5.92 -16.32
C LEU A 131 -18.06 -7.20 -15.46
N LEU A 132 -18.22 -8.36 -16.08
CA LEU A 132 -18.04 -9.65 -15.41
C LEU A 132 -16.56 -10.04 -15.50
N VAL A 133 -16.01 -10.65 -14.45
CA VAL A 133 -14.61 -11.13 -14.44
C VAL A 133 -14.34 -12.11 -15.62
N ALA A 134 -15.39 -12.74 -16.15
CA ALA A 134 -15.36 -13.60 -17.34
C ALA A 134 -15.04 -12.86 -18.67
N ASP A 135 -15.21 -11.54 -18.72
CA ASP A 135 -14.94 -10.73 -19.91
C ASP A 135 -13.43 -10.53 -20.16
N PHE A 136 -12.60 -10.76 -19.13
CA PHE A 136 -11.15 -10.87 -19.29
C PHE A 136 -10.78 -12.22 -19.90
N HIS A 137 -11.07 -12.39 -21.19
CA HIS A 137 -10.49 -13.46 -22.00
C HIS A 137 -8.98 -13.22 -22.13
N PHE A 138 -8.19 -13.79 -21.22
CA PHE A 138 -6.77 -14.01 -21.45
C PHE A 138 -6.66 -14.95 -22.66
N ARG A 139 -6.45 -14.39 -23.86
CA ARG A 139 -6.10 -15.20 -25.03
C ARG A 139 -4.83 -15.96 -24.70
N ARG A 140 -4.96 -17.28 -24.50
CA ARG A 140 -3.83 -18.20 -24.59
C ARG A 140 -3.34 -18.13 -26.03
N ASN A 141 -2.15 -17.58 -26.23
CA ASN A 141 -1.32 -18.01 -27.35
C ASN A 141 -0.57 -19.27 -26.93
#